data_AF-A0A543IP09-F1
#
_entry.id   AF-A0A543IP09-F1
#
_cell.length_a   1.000
_cell.length_b   1.000
_cell.length_c   1.000
_cell.angle_alpha   90.00
_cell.angle_beta   90.00
_cell.angle_gamma   90.00
#
_symmetry.space_group_name_H-M   'P 1'
#
loop_
_entity.id
_entity.type
_entity.pdbx_description
1 polymer ?
#
loop_
_entity_poly.entity_id
_entity_poly.type
_entity_poly.pdbx_seq_one_letter_code
_entity_poly.pdbx_strand_id
1 'polypeptide(L)'
;MRIERHAVAAERLREAAEHFAERIHRAVDLQEQAGRDPDGWRLIGDDLLDYAGARSAENPEIDHDAFTALHSAAEARLFALELATAPPDEPLAVVLPYTGTGVSYHGTSEQVRRADPVHGPDWIEALYLWIVTSDPRRRQSAFDRAAGDAPSPYVQALYDLVFRDGGRTADLMATPRSDQERALHALATGDQDAFWQAIAAMLTGPVAADPPPGTLLPTAPLALTALAVRRNGWAQRIESDYLPRRLTGGATRTGPAVGPVERPPFPDDVSKQLDVIDRGTPSMIETVWKPALKAERLPLALTMNARNQLQRFRLRSVLDPEGRDPRQREALELASQLTAALFAVTAATEDTVRVAIGGRTAPLKAAPMTSEATSFTWNTAMALALITGSEERRDLLLSVHPDDLAAHMSPVHRAYHVALRTYLSAGPAGRAADTAVALVKEISDARPDFLGPPAAPLSRLVDGDREGFAAALTDALAAHRDHYGVASRRDDPDGLIDFGVLALACHARRDLGWEIPAAPGYLPAAIVDPDGG
;
A
#
# COMPACT_ATOMS: atom_id res chain seq x y z
N MET A 1 -27.22 -3.38 21.52
CA MET A 1 -28.40 -3.78 20.71
C MET A 1 -27.89 -4.44 19.45
N ARG A 2 -28.49 -5.54 19.00
CA ARG A 2 -28.06 -6.25 17.78
C ARG A 2 -29.02 -5.95 16.63
N ILE A 3 -28.50 -5.62 15.45
CA ILE A 3 -29.26 -5.40 14.22
C ILE A 3 -28.69 -6.28 13.12
N GLU A 4 -29.56 -7.11 12.53
CA GLU A 4 -29.20 -7.99 11.42
C GLU A 4 -29.22 -7.21 10.09
N ARG A 5 -28.31 -7.61 9.19
CA ARG A 5 -28.18 -7.03 7.85
C ARG A 5 -29.16 -7.65 6.86
N HIS A 6 -29.65 -6.85 5.92
CA HIS A 6 -30.49 -7.33 4.82
C HIS A 6 -29.70 -8.27 3.89
N ALA A 7 -30.43 -9.12 3.16
CA ALA A 7 -29.84 -10.01 2.18
C ALA A 7 -29.76 -9.34 0.80
N VAL A 8 -28.67 -9.61 0.07
CA VAL A 8 -28.51 -9.30 -1.36
C VAL A 8 -28.50 -10.63 -2.11
N ALA A 9 -29.09 -10.67 -3.31
CA ALA A 9 -29.16 -11.89 -4.09
C ALA A 9 -27.74 -12.42 -4.40
N ALA A 10 -27.53 -13.73 -4.28
CA ALA A 10 -26.22 -14.36 -4.52
C ALA A 10 -25.67 -14.05 -5.92
N GLU A 11 -26.54 -13.92 -6.91
CA GLU A 11 -26.15 -13.53 -8.27
C GLU A 11 -25.58 -12.11 -8.34
N ARG A 12 -26.18 -11.14 -7.62
CA ARG A 12 -25.67 -9.76 -7.55
C ARG A 12 -24.30 -9.70 -6.87
N LEU A 13 -24.12 -10.47 -5.79
CA LEU A 13 -22.83 -10.57 -5.10
C LEU A 13 -21.75 -11.13 -6.04
N ARG A 14 -22.10 -12.17 -6.80
CA ARG A 14 -21.22 -12.81 -7.79
C ARG A 14 -20.87 -11.85 -8.93
N GLU A 15 -21.85 -11.17 -9.52
CA GLU A 15 -21.66 -10.20 -10.61
C GLU A 15 -20.77 -9.02 -10.20
N ALA A 16 -20.85 -8.57 -8.95
CA ALA A 16 -19.98 -7.52 -8.43
C ALA A 16 -18.54 -8.00 -8.19
N ALA A 17 -18.35 -9.26 -7.76
CA ALA A 17 -17.03 -9.79 -7.40
C ALA A 17 -16.25 -10.41 -8.59
N GLU A 18 -16.95 -10.96 -9.58
CA GLU A 18 -16.37 -11.73 -10.66
C GLU A 18 -15.51 -10.87 -11.60
N HIS A 19 -14.25 -11.28 -11.79
CA HIS A 19 -13.23 -10.58 -12.60
C HIS A 19 -13.12 -9.07 -12.29
N PHE A 20 -13.41 -8.67 -11.06
CA PHE A 20 -13.54 -7.27 -10.70
C PHE A 20 -12.26 -6.45 -10.95
N ALA A 21 -11.08 -6.99 -10.63
CA ALA A 21 -9.80 -6.31 -10.83
C ALA A 21 -9.58 -5.91 -12.31
N GLU A 22 -9.78 -6.83 -13.25
CA GLU A 22 -9.64 -6.56 -14.68
C GLU A 22 -10.68 -5.55 -15.20
N ARG A 23 -11.92 -5.67 -14.71
CA ARG A 23 -13.02 -4.77 -15.06
C ARG A 23 -12.75 -3.34 -14.62
N ILE A 24 -12.33 -3.15 -13.36
CA ILE A 24 -12.10 -1.82 -12.81
C ILE A 24 -10.83 -1.17 -13.39
N HIS A 25 -9.78 -1.95 -13.67
CA HIS A 25 -8.62 -1.47 -14.44
C HIS A 25 -9.06 -0.92 -15.79
N ARG A 26 -9.83 -1.70 -16.56
CA ARG A 26 -10.34 -1.24 -17.86
C ARG A 26 -11.22 0.01 -17.73
N ALA A 27 -12.05 0.09 -16.70
CA ALA A 27 -12.91 1.26 -16.47
C ALA A 27 -12.09 2.53 -16.22
N VAL A 28 -10.99 2.43 -15.43
CA VAL A 28 -10.04 3.53 -15.18
C VAL A 28 -9.30 3.92 -16.45
N ASP A 29 -8.77 2.95 -17.22
CA ASP A 29 -8.03 3.22 -18.46
C ASP A 29 -8.91 3.96 -19.49
N LEU A 30 -10.21 3.64 -19.55
CA LEU A 30 -11.15 4.33 -20.42
C LEU A 30 -11.32 5.82 -20.05
N GLN A 31 -11.07 6.21 -18.80
CA GLN A 31 -11.17 7.61 -18.37
C GLN A 31 -10.08 8.51 -18.97
N GLU A 32 -8.95 7.94 -19.41
CA GLU A 32 -7.93 8.71 -20.14
C GLU A 32 -8.48 9.35 -21.42
N GLN A 33 -9.45 8.68 -22.06
CA GLN A 33 -10.05 9.10 -23.32
C GLN A 33 -11.43 9.76 -23.15
N ALA A 34 -12.01 9.68 -21.95
CA ALA A 34 -13.34 10.20 -21.65
C ALA A 34 -13.40 11.74 -21.53
N GLY A 35 -12.24 12.41 -21.47
CA GLY A 35 -12.16 13.82 -21.14
C GLY A 35 -12.52 14.09 -19.67
N ARG A 36 -12.77 15.36 -19.31
CA ARG A 36 -13.11 15.75 -17.93
C ARG A 36 -14.58 15.50 -17.61
N ASP A 37 -14.98 14.23 -17.58
CA ASP A 37 -16.34 13.81 -17.25
C ASP A 37 -16.41 13.27 -15.79
N PRO A 38 -17.10 13.96 -14.86
CA PRO A 38 -17.31 13.47 -13.51
C PRO A 38 -18.10 12.14 -13.44
N ASP A 39 -18.99 11.86 -14.40
CA ASP A 39 -19.91 10.73 -14.34
C ASP A 39 -19.17 9.39 -14.35
N GLY A 40 -18.11 9.29 -15.16
CA GLY A 40 -17.26 8.10 -15.25
C GLY A 40 -16.63 7.75 -13.89
N TRP A 41 -16.15 8.75 -13.16
CA TRP A 41 -15.57 8.57 -11.82
C TRP A 41 -16.63 8.26 -10.75
N ARG A 42 -17.87 8.76 -10.90
CA ARG A 42 -18.98 8.34 -10.03
C ARG A 42 -19.31 6.86 -10.21
N LEU A 43 -19.40 6.39 -11.46
CA LEU A 43 -19.65 4.97 -11.77
C LEU A 43 -18.53 4.06 -11.27
N ILE A 44 -17.27 4.47 -11.44
CA ILE A 44 -16.12 3.75 -10.86
C ILE A 44 -16.25 3.68 -9.33
N GLY A 45 -16.69 4.76 -8.68
CA GLY A 45 -16.96 4.79 -7.25
C GLY A 45 -18.12 3.87 -6.82
N ASP A 46 -19.19 3.79 -7.60
CA ASP A 46 -20.30 2.84 -7.40
C ASP A 46 -19.82 1.38 -7.51
N ASP A 47 -19.09 1.05 -8.58
CA ASP A 47 -18.57 -0.30 -8.81
C ASP A 47 -17.62 -0.77 -7.69
N LEU A 48 -16.76 0.11 -7.20
CA LEU A 48 -15.86 -0.16 -6.07
C LEU A 48 -16.62 -0.36 -4.75
N LEU A 49 -17.68 0.42 -4.51
CA LEU A 49 -18.54 0.27 -3.34
C LEU A 49 -19.35 -1.04 -3.41
N ASP A 50 -19.86 -1.40 -4.58
CA ASP A 50 -20.56 -2.67 -4.81
C ASP A 50 -19.63 -3.86 -4.61
N TYR A 51 -18.39 -3.80 -5.11
CA TYR A 51 -17.38 -4.82 -4.83
C TYR A 51 -17.10 -4.98 -3.33
N ALA A 52 -16.85 -3.87 -2.63
CA ALA A 52 -16.63 -3.89 -1.19
C ALA A 52 -17.85 -4.44 -0.43
N GLY A 53 -19.06 -4.06 -0.87
CA GLY A 53 -20.32 -4.60 -0.36
C GLY A 53 -20.43 -6.10 -0.54
N ALA A 54 -20.12 -6.60 -1.75
CA ALA A 54 -20.13 -8.03 -2.05
C ALA A 54 -19.13 -8.82 -1.20
N ARG A 55 -17.89 -8.34 -1.06
CA ARG A 55 -16.88 -8.91 -0.17
C ARG A 55 -17.34 -8.92 1.30
N SER A 56 -18.00 -7.85 1.74
CA SER A 56 -18.50 -7.74 3.12
C SER A 56 -19.60 -8.75 3.45
N ALA A 57 -20.30 -9.30 2.44
CA ALA A 57 -21.29 -10.36 2.65
C ALA A 57 -20.64 -11.63 3.21
N GLU A 58 -19.44 -11.97 2.74
CA GLU A 58 -18.65 -13.12 3.21
C GLU A 58 -17.83 -12.80 4.45
N ASN A 59 -17.28 -11.57 4.52
CA ASN A 59 -16.44 -11.12 5.64
C ASN A 59 -16.92 -9.76 6.16
N PRO A 60 -17.88 -9.74 7.12
CA PRO A 60 -18.44 -8.50 7.65
C PRO A 60 -17.41 -7.54 8.26
N GLU A 61 -16.32 -8.05 8.84
CA GLU A 61 -15.28 -7.22 9.49
C GLU A 61 -14.41 -6.41 8.51
N ILE A 62 -14.61 -6.60 7.20
CA ILE A 62 -13.89 -5.91 6.12
C ILE A 62 -12.41 -6.28 6.10
N ASP A 63 -12.03 -7.13 5.14
CA ASP A 63 -10.63 -7.43 4.89
C ASP A 63 -9.90 -6.26 4.21
N HIS A 64 -8.59 -6.42 4.02
CA HIS A 64 -7.77 -5.34 3.47
C HIS A 64 -8.15 -5.00 2.02
N ASP A 65 -8.56 -6.00 1.25
CA ASP A 65 -8.99 -5.84 -0.14
C ASP A 65 -10.29 -5.03 -0.26
N ALA A 66 -11.33 -5.39 0.50
CA ALA A 66 -12.58 -4.63 0.56
C ALA A 66 -12.36 -3.20 1.09
N PHE A 67 -11.48 -3.03 2.09
CA PHE A 67 -11.12 -1.71 2.60
C PHE A 67 -10.43 -0.85 1.53
N THR A 68 -9.50 -1.43 0.76
CA THR A 68 -8.79 -0.70 -0.30
C THR A 68 -9.72 -0.36 -1.47
N ALA A 69 -10.69 -1.22 -1.80
CA ALA A 69 -11.75 -0.91 -2.75
C ALA A 69 -12.61 0.27 -2.26
N LEU A 70 -13.04 0.25 -0.99
CA LEU A 70 -13.83 1.33 -0.39
C LEU A 70 -13.06 2.66 -0.35
N HIS A 71 -11.76 2.63 -0.02
CA HIS A 71 -10.92 3.83 -0.07
C HIS A 71 -10.74 4.36 -1.49
N SER A 72 -10.63 3.46 -2.48
CA SER A 72 -10.59 3.86 -3.89
C SER A 72 -11.92 4.44 -4.37
N ALA A 73 -13.06 3.96 -3.84
CA ALA A 73 -14.35 4.59 -4.08
C ALA A 73 -14.37 6.02 -3.53
N ALA A 74 -13.79 6.26 -2.34
CA ALA A 74 -13.65 7.59 -1.76
C ALA A 74 -12.81 8.53 -2.65
N GLU A 75 -11.66 8.07 -3.16
CA GLU A 75 -10.80 8.81 -4.09
C GLU A 75 -11.54 9.11 -5.41
N ALA A 76 -12.21 8.11 -6.01
CA ALA A 76 -12.98 8.31 -7.25
C ALA A 76 -14.12 9.33 -7.09
N ARG A 77 -14.88 9.25 -5.98
CA ARG A 77 -15.97 10.19 -5.69
C ARG A 77 -15.48 11.60 -5.45
N LEU A 78 -14.40 11.77 -4.69
CA LEU A 78 -13.80 13.07 -4.48
C LEU A 78 -13.28 13.66 -5.80
N PHE A 79 -12.62 12.84 -6.62
CA PHE A 79 -12.10 13.28 -7.89
C PHE A 79 -13.21 13.70 -8.86
N ALA A 80 -14.37 13.03 -8.83
CA ALA A 80 -15.55 13.49 -9.56
C ALA A 80 -16.00 14.91 -9.14
N LEU A 81 -15.92 15.25 -7.83
CA LEU A 81 -16.20 16.61 -7.36
C LEU A 81 -15.14 17.61 -7.82
N GLU A 82 -13.86 17.22 -7.83
CA GLU A 82 -12.77 18.05 -8.33
C GLU A 82 -12.93 18.35 -9.82
N LEU A 83 -13.25 17.34 -10.64
CA LEU A 83 -13.56 17.53 -12.06
C LEU A 83 -14.76 18.45 -12.30
N ALA A 84 -15.79 18.36 -11.46
CA ALA A 84 -16.98 19.20 -11.58
C ALA A 84 -16.73 20.67 -11.22
N THR A 85 -15.75 20.96 -10.36
CA THR A 85 -15.55 22.28 -9.75
C THR A 85 -14.26 22.98 -10.18
N ALA A 86 -13.28 22.24 -10.69
CA ALA A 86 -12.01 22.79 -11.12
C ALA A 86 -12.13 23.63 -12.39
N PRO A 87 -11.34 24.71 -12.53
CA PRO A 87 -11.20 25.42 -13.78
C PRO A 87 -10.77 24.49 -14.93
N PRO A 88 -11.22 24.77 -16.17
CA PRO A 88 -10.92 23.96 -17.35
C PRO A 88 -9.43 23.69 -17.63
N ASP A 89 -8.56 24.59 -17.20
CA ASP A 89 -7.12 24.60 -17.42
C ASP A 89 -6.32 24.04 -16.23
N GLU A 90 -6.93 23.89 -15.04
CA GLU A 90 -6.26 23.36 -13.84
C GLU A 90 -5.88 21.89 -14.06
N PRO A 91 -4.60 21.49 -14.04
CA PRO A 91 -4.22 20.10 -14.18
C PRO A 91 -4.70 19.28 -12.99
N LEU A 92 -5.34 18.15 -13.25
CA LEU A 92 -5.89 17.26 -12.23
C LEU A 92 -5.38 15.85 -12.45
N ALA A 93 -5.15 15.10 -11.37
CA ALA A 93 -4.78 13.71 -11.44
C ALA A 93 -5.34 12.94 -10.24
N VAL A 94 -5.68 11.67 -10.47
CA VAL A 94 -6.11 10.73 -9.44
C VAL A 94 -5.36 9.42 -9.65
N VAL A 95 -5.05 8.75 -8.55
CA VAL A 95 -4.55 7.37 -8.53
C VAL A 95 -5.48 6.59 -7.61
N LEU A 96 -5.98 5.45 -8.08
CA LEU A 96 -6.82 4.59 -7.25
C LEU A 96 -5.94 3.53 -6.55
N PRO A 97 -5.92 3.51 -5.20
CA PRO A 97 -5.17 2.52 -4.41
C PRO A 97 -5.41 1.06 -4.80
N TYR A 98 -6.66 0.72 -5.19
CA TYR A 98 -7.06 -0.64 -5.55
C TYR A 98 -6.40 -1.11 -6.85
N THR A 99 -6.39 -0.28 -7.90
CA THR A 99 -5.75 -0.62 -9.17
C THR A 99 -4.25 -0.36 -9.16
N GLY A 100 -3.77 0.53 -8.29
CA GLY A 100 -2.40 1.06 -8.32
C GLY A 100 -2.12 1.97 -9.52
N THR A 101 -3.15 2.33 -10.29
CA THR A 101 -3.06 3.15 -11.51
C THR A 101 -3.94 4.39 -11.40
N GLY A 102 -3.76 5.33 -12.32
CA GLY A 102 -4.41 6.62 -12.27
C GLY A 102 -4.41 7.36 -13.59
N VAL A 103 -5.20 8.42 -13.68
CA VAL A 103 -5.33 9.26 -14.88
C VAL A 103 -4.93 10.69 -14.55
N SER A 104 -4.25 11.35 -15.48
CA SER A 104 -3.89 12.77 -15.40
C SER A 104 -4.52 13.55 -16.55
N TYR A 105 -5.20 14.66 -16.24
CA TYR A 105 -5.83 15.56 -17.21
C TYR A 105 -5.05 16.86 -17.31
N HIS A 106 -4.31 17.02 -18.40
CA HIS A 106 -3.62 18.27 -18.72
C HIS A 106 -4.60 19.22 -19.41
N GLY A 107 -4.82 20.41 -18.84
CA GLY A 107 -5.93 21.32 -19.17
C GLY A 107 -5.89 21.95 -20.58
N THR A 108 -6.03 21.16 -21.64
CA THR A 108 -6.17 21.65 -23.03
C THR A 108 -7.62 21.57 -23.50
N SER A 109 -8.31 22.67 -23.23
CA SER A 109 -9.51 23.33 -23.79
C SER A 109 -10.39 22.76 -24.94
N GLU A 110 -10.38 21.49 -25.35
CA GLU A 110 -11.32 21.01 -26.41
C GLU A 110 -12.50 20.14 -25.95
N GLN A 111 -12.59 19.78 -24.66
CA GLN A 111 -13.66 18.88 -24.17
C GLN A 111 -14.33 19.34 -22.87
N VAL A 112 -14.41 20.65 -22.65
CA VAL A 112 -15.02 21.20 -21.44
C VAL A 112 -16.50 21.38 -21.70
N ARG A 113 -17.30 20.33 -21.49
CA ARG A 113 -18.72 20.55 -21.20
C ARG A 113 -18.75 21.32 -19.87
N ARG A 114 -19.57 22.37 -19.80
CA ARG A 114 -19.84 23.04 -18.52
C ARG A 114 -20.38 21.95 -17.59
N ALA A 115 -19.62 21.57 -16.57
CA ALA A 115 -20.07 20.57 -15.61
C ALA A 115 -21.36 21.07 -14.95
N ASP A 116 -22.32 20.18 -14.76
CA ASP A 116 -23.50 20.49 -13.96
C ASP A 116 -23.07 20.84 -12.52
N PRO A 117 -23.82 21.71 -11.81
CA PRO A 117 -23.52 22.03 -10.42
C PRO A 117 -23.40 20.77 -9.57
N VAL A 118 -22.48 20.78 -8.60
CA VAL A 118 -22.32 19.65 -7.67
C VAL A 118 -23.63 19.36 -6.96
N HIS A 119 -24.11 18.12 -7.07
CA HIS A 119 -25.29 17.69 -6.33
C HIS A 119 -24.92 17.43 -4.87
N GLY A 120 -25.73 17.93 -3.94
CA GLY A 120 -25.55 17.73 -2.50
C GLY A 120 -25.34 16.26 -2.09
N PRO A 121 -26.12 15.29 -2.60
CA PRO A 121 -25.89 13.87 -2.33
C PRO A 121 -24.50 13.37 -2.72
N ASP A 122 -23.95 13.79 -3.87
CA ASP A 122 -22.60 13.38 -4.30
C ASP A 122 -21.52 13.91 -3.35
N TRP A 123 -21.69 15.15 -2.89
CA TRP A 123 -20.79 15.75 -1.90
C TRP A 123 -20.84 15.01 -0.55
N ILE A 124 -22.05 14.68 -0.08
CA ILE A 124 -22.26 13.96 1.18
C ILE A 124 -21.66 12.56 1.11
N GLU A 125 -21.91 11.84 0.01
CA GLU A 125 -21.41 10.48 -0.19
C GLU A 125 -19.88 10.43 -0.23
N ALA A 126 -19.25 11.34 -0.99
CA ALA A 126 -17.80 11.47 -1.02
C ALA A 126 -17.25 11.73 0.39
N LEU A 127 -17.85 12.65 1.14
CA LEU A 127 -17.39 12.97 2.50
C LEU A 127 -17.57 11.78 3.45
N TYR A 128 -18.67 11.03 3.35
CA TYR A 128 -18.89 9.83 4.17
C TYR A 128 -17.86 8.74 3.90
N LEU A 129 -17.57 8.45 2.64
CA LEU A 129 -16.53 7.49 2.28
C LEU A 129 -15.17 7.94 2.81
N TRP A 130 -14.85 9.24 2.74
CA TRP A 130 -13.62 9.79 3.31
C TRP A 130 -13.58 9.67 4.83
N ILE A 131 -14.65 10.00 5.57
CA ILE A 131 -14.72 9.83 7.03
C ILE A 131 -14.47 8.39 7.44
N VAL A 132 -15.02 7.44 6.69
CA VAL A 132 -14.92 6.01 7.00
C VAL A 132 -13.51 5.47 6.73
N THR A 133 -12.90 5.88 5.62
CA THR A 133 -11.66 5.30 5.10
C THR A 133 -10.39 6.07 5.45
N SER A 134 -10.46 7.37 5.74
CA SER A 134 -9.30 8.23 6.00
C SER A 134 -9.66 9.50 6.80
N ASP A 135 -8.73 10.46 6.90
CA ASP A 135 -9.00 11.79 7.47
C ASP A 135 -9.42 12.76 6.34
N PRO A 136 -10.69 13.18 6.27
CA PRO A 136 -11.18 14.08 5.22
C PRO A 136 -10.45 15.44 5.22
N ARG A 137 -9.84 15.87 6.34
CA ARG A 137 -9.13 17.16 6.42
C ARG A 137 -7.93 17.25 5.49
N ARG A 138 -7.34 16.12 5.10
CA ARG A 138 -6.23 16.08 4.13
C ARG A 138 -6.65 16.54 2.74
N ARG A 139 -7.94 16.45 2.43
CA ARG A 139 -8.54 16.85 1.15
C ARG A 139 -9.53 18.01 1.32
N GLN A 140 -9.39 18.79 2.40
CA GLN A 140 -10.33 19.86 2.73
C GLN A 140 -10.54 20.85 1.58
N SER A 141 -9.50 21.23 0.85
CA SER A 141 -9.60 22.19 -0.26
C SER A 141 -10.56 21.73 -1.37
N ALA A 142 -10.62 20.42 -1.65
CA ALA A 142 -11.54 19.87 -2.63
C ALA A 142 -12.99 19.92 -2.13
N PHE A 143 -13.22 19.57 -0.86
CA PHE A 143 -14.53 19.68 -0.21
C PHE A 143 -15.00 21.13 -0.08
N ASP A 144 -14.10 22.07 0.23
CA ASP A 144 -14.38 23.51 0.34
C ASP A 144 -14.93 24.05 -0.98
N ARG A 145 -14.25 23.72 -2.08
CA ARG A 145 -14.62 24.15 -3.43
C ARG A 145 -16.00 23.61 -3.81
N ALA A 146 -16.22 22.31 -3.62
CA ALA A 146 -17.46 21.64 -3.97
C ALA A 146 -18.66 22.04 -3.07
N ALA A 147 -18.41 22.38 -1.80
CA ALA A 147 -19.47 22.82 -0.88
C ALA A 147 -20.09 24.16 -1.28
N GLY A 148 -19.34 25.02 -1.99
CA GLY A 148 -19.86 26.29 -2.54
C GLY A 148 -20.99 26.09 -3.56
N ASP A 149 -20.91 25.00 -4.33
CA ASP A 149 -21.85 24.71 -5.42
C ASP A 149 -23.05 23.85 -4.99
N ALA A 150 -22.99 23.24 -3.80
CA ALA A 150 -24.00 22.33 -3.26
C ALA A 150 -24.68 22.84 -1.96
N PRO A 151 -25.25 24.06 -1.93
CA PRO A 151 -25.75 24.65 -0.69
C PRO A 151 -27.01 23.91 -0.18
N SER A 152 -26.87 23.19 0.92
CA SER A 152 -28.00 22.73 1.74
C SER A 152 -27.68 22.85 3.22
N PRO A 153 -28.69 22.99 4.11
CA PRO A 153 -28.45 23.01 5.56
C PRO A 153 -27.68 21.78 6.04
N TYR A 154 -27.91 20.61 5.43
CA TYR A 154 -27.21 19.38 5.79
C TYR A 154 -25.73 19.42 5.41
N VAL A 155 -25.42 19.79 4.16
CA VAL A 155 -24.04 19.95 3.69
C VAL A 155 -23.29 20.94 4.57
N GLN A 156 -23.90 22.09 4.88
CA GLN A 156 -23.30 23.11 5.75
C GLN A 156 -23.08 22.59 7.18
N ALA A 157 -24.05 21.89 7.76
CA ALA A 157 -23.96 21.35 9.11
C ALA A 157 -22.88 20.27 9.22
N LEU A 158 -22.81 19.36 8.24
CA LEU A 158 -21.80 18.30 8.18
C LEU A 158 -20.40 18.88 7.91
N TYR A 159 -20.29 19.84 6.98
CA TYR A 159 -19.05 20.56 6.72
C TYR A 159 -18.53 21.25 7.98
N ASP A 160 -19.38 22.01 8.68
CA ASP A 160 -19.04 22.72 9.92
C ASP A 160 -18.60 21.74 11.01
N LEU A 161 -19.29 20.59 11.11
CA LEU A 161 -18.94 19.55 12.06
C LEU A 161 -17.55 18.96 11.78
N VAL A 162 -17.20 18.67 10.52
CA VAL A 162 -15.97 17.93 10.16
C VAL A 162 -14.75 18.86 10.05
N PHE A 163 -14.91 20.00 9.38
CA PHE A 163 -13.82 20.89 8.99
C PHE A 163 -13.69 22.14 9.87
N ARG A 164 -14.66 22.41 10.76
CA ARG A 164 -14.63 23.53 11.70
C ARG A 164 -14.85 23.06 13.15
N ASP A 165 -15.36 23.93 14.02
CA ASP A 165 -15.64 23.64 15.42
C ASP A 165 -17.01 22.97 15.64
N GLY A 166 -17.88 22.92 14.61
CA GLY A 166 -19.23 22.37 14.69
C GLY A 166 -20.24 23.28 15.39
N GLY A 167 -19.89 24.54 15.66
CA GLY A 167 -20.70 25.46 16.46
C GLY A 167 -22.07 25.78 15.84
N ARG A 168 -22.25 25.58 14.52
CA ARG A 168 -23.52 25.83 13.82
C ARG A 168 -24.32 24.57 13.53
N THR A 169 -23.74 23.38 13.73
CA THR A 169 -24.36 22.11 13.36
C THR A 169 -25.69 21.90 14.08
N ALA A 170 -25.77 22.17 15.39
CA ALA A 170 -26.99 22.01 16.18
C ALA A 170 -28.11 22.96 15.70
N ASP A 171 -27.79 24.23 15.46
CA ASP A 171 -28.75 25.24 15.00
C ASP A 171 -29.30 24.90 13.60
N LEU A 172 -28.43 24.49 12.68
CA LEU A 172 -28.81 24.10 11.33
C LEU A 172 -29.70 22.86 11.33
N MET A 173 -29.50 21.94 12.27
CA MET A 173 -30.24 20.69 12.41
C MET A 173 -31.32 20.74 13.51
N ALA A 174 -31.71 21.91 14.00
CA ALA A 174 -32.65 22.06 15.13
C ALA A 174 -34.06 21.49 14.85
N THR A 175 -34.41 21.28 13.58
CA THR A 175 -35.69 20.68 13.16
C THR A 175 -35.45 19.49 12.20
N PRO A 176 -34.97 18.35 12.72
CA PRO A 176 -34.62 17.20 11.88
C PRO A 176 -35.80 16.63 11.09
N ARG A 177 -35.60 16.40 9.79
CA ARG A 177 -36.59 15.86 8.85
C ARG A 177 -36.34 14.41 8.48
N SER A 178 -35.15 13.89 8.78
CA SER A 178 -34.74 12.50 8.55
C SER A 178 -34.00 11.93 9.76
N ASP A 179 -33.84 10.61 9.84
CA ASP A 179 -33.00 9.99 10.87
C ASP A 179 -31.53 10.41 10.75
N GLN A 180 -31.05 10.65 9.53
CA GLN A 180 -29.72 11.17 9.27
C GLN A 180 -29.51 12.59 9.85
N GLU A 181 -30.51 13.47 9.71
CA GLU A 181 -30.51 14.80 10.36
C GLU A 181 -30.61 14.68 11.89
N ARG A 182 -31.41 13.74 12.41
CA ARG A 182 -31.52 13.48 13.86
C ARG A 182 -30.19 13.02 14.44
N ALA A 183 -29.51 12.10 13.77
CA ALA A 183 -28.19 11.62 14.16
C ALA A 183 -27.15 12.77 14.16
N LEU A 184 -27.15 13.61 13.12
CA LEU A 184 -26.22 14.74 13.03
C LEU A 184 -26.48 15.79 14.13
N HIS A 185 -27.75 16.11 14.42
CA HIS A 185 -28.13 16.97 15.53
C HIS A 185 -27.67 16.38 16.88
N ALA A 186 -27.94 15.10 17.12
CA ALA A 186 -27.57 14.41 18.35
C ALA A 186 -26.04 14.34 18.56
N LEU A 187 -25.26 14.18 17.49
CA LEU A 187 -23.80 14.32 17.52
C LEU A 187 -23.36 15.70 17.98
N ALA A 188 -24.01 16.76 17.47
CA ALA A 188 -23.67 18.14 17.79
C ALA A 188 -24.05 18.54 19.23
N THR A 189 -25.17 18.01 19.75
CA THR A 189 -25.64 18.29 21.12
C THR A 189 -25.09 17.35 22.18
N GLY A 190 -24.40 16.28 21.77
CA GLY A 190 -23.83 15.29 22.68
C GLY A 190 -24.84 14.25 23.20
N ASP A 191 -26.04 14.16 22.59
CA ASP A 191 -27.09 13.23 22.99
C ASP A 191 -26.85 11.82 22.42
N GLN A 192 -26.18 10.97 23.20
CA GLN A 192 -25.86 9.61 22.76
C GLN A 192 -27.11 8.76 22.53
N ASP A 193 -28.16 8.92 23.34
CA ASP A 193 -29.34 8.06 23.27
C ASP A 193 -30.15 8.37 22.00
N ALA A 194 -30.36 9.66 21.71
CA ALA A 194 -30.99 10.09 20.46
C ALA A 194 -30.15 9.69 19.24
N PHE A 195 -28.83 9.77 19.33
CA PHE A 195 -27.93 9.35 18.27
C PHE A 195 -28.09 7.87 17.93
N TRP A 196 -27.98 6.98 18.94
CA TRP A 196 -28.09 5.54 18.68
C TRP A 196 -29.49 5.11 18.26
N GLN A 197 -30.54 5.80 18.70
CA GLN A 197 -31.90 5.60 18.17
C GLN A 197 -32.00 5.97 16.69
N ALA A 198 -31.40 7.09 16.29
CA ALA A 198 -31.39 7.51 14.89
C ALA A 198 -30.58 6.55 14.00
N ILE A 199 -29.39 6.11 14.44
CA ILE A 199 -28.61 5.08 13.72
C ILE A 199 -29.40 3.77 13.61
N ALA A 200 -30.06 3.34 14.68
CA ALA A 200 -30.91 2.15 14.64
C ALA A 200 -32.02 2.27 13.59
N ALA A 201 -32.74 3.40 13.58
CA ALA A 201 -33.80 3.66 12.63
C ALA A 201 -33.30 3.65 11.17
N MET A 202 -32.12 4.22 10.91
CA MET A 202 -31.49 4.16 9.58
C MET A 202 -31.18 2.73 9.14
N LEU A 203 -30.63 1.90 10.04
CA LEU A 203 -30.26 0.51 9.73
C LEU A 203 -31.46 -0.43 9.60
N THR A 204 -32.58 -0.12 10.26
CA THR A 204 -33.82 -0.91 10.16
C THR A 204 -34.81 -0.36 9.12
N GLY A 205 -34.41 0.67 8.37
CA GLY A 205 -35.24 1.30 7.35
C GLY A 205 -35.59 0.34 6.19
N PRO A 206 -36.59 0.68 5.37
CA PRO A 206 -36.96 -0.15 4.23
C PRO A 206 -35.83 -0.19 3.20
N VAL A 207 -35.51 -1.40 2.72
CA VAL A 207 -34.55 -1.66 1.65
C VAL A 207 -35.30 -2.05 0.38
N ALA A 208 -34.75 -1.72 -0.79
CA ALA A 208 -35.31 -2.14 -2.08
C ALA A 208 -35.43 -3.68 -2.17
N ALA A 209 -36.34 -4.17 -3.02
CA ALA A 209 -36.56 -5.61 -3.17
C ALA A 209 -35.34 -6.35 -3.79
N ASP A 210 -34.56 -5.67 -4.62
CA ASP A 210 -33.31 -6.16 -5.21
C ASP A 210 -32.22 -5.08 -5.04
N PRO A 211 -31.66 -4.94 -3.82
CA PRO A 211 -30.71 -3.88 -3.53
C PRO A 211 -29.30 -4.21 -4.05
N PRO A 212 -28.54 -3.22 -4.55
CA PRO A 212 -27.17 -3.47 -5.00
C PRO A 212 -26.26 -3.83 -3.81
N PRO A 213 -25.18 -4.61 -4.03
CA PRO A 213 -24.28 -5.05 -2.95
C PRO A 213 -23.74 -3.93 -2.06
N GLY A 214 -23.48 -2.73 -2.60
CA GLY A 214 -22.96 -1.57 -1.86
C GLY A 214 -23.87 -1.12 -0.71
N THR A 215 -25.17 -1.45 -0.77
CA THR A 215 -26.11 -1.20 0.35
C THR A 215 -25.77 -1.98 1.62
N LEU A 216 -24.97 -3.05 1.53
CA LEU A 216 -24.43 -3.77 2.69
C LEU A 216 -23.42 -2.93 3.49
N LEU A 217 -22.94 -1.82 2.91
CA LEU A 217 -22.06 -0.82 3.53
C LEU A 217 -22.74 0.56 3.50
N PRO A 218 -23.80 0.78 4.30
CA PRO A 218 -24.53 2.04 4.29
C PRO A 218 -23.63 3.17 4.80
N THR A 219 -23.21 4.05 3.91
CA THR A 219 -22.17 5.07 4.15
C THR A 219 -22.57 6.10 5.20
N ALA A 220 -23.84 6.51 5.23
CA ALA A 220 -24.36 7.46 6.22
C ALA A 220 -24.26 6.96 7.68
N PRO A 221 -24.85 5.80 8.06
CA PRO A 221 -24.71 5.31 9.43
C PRO A 221 -23.26 4.90 9.74
N LEU A 222 -22.48 4.42 8.76
CA LEU A 222 -21.04 4.16 8.93
C LEU A 222 -20.27 5.42 9.32
N ALA A 223 -20.37 6.49 8.53
CA ALA A 223 -19.63 7.74 8.74
C ALA A 223 -20.05 8.45 10.03
N LEU A 224 -21.36 8.53 10.31
CA LEU A 224 -21.86 9.15 11.54
C LEU A 224 -21.43 8.34 12.78
N THR A 225 -21.45 7.02 12.71
CA THR A 225 -20.91 6.15 13.78
C THR A 225 -19.41 6.35 13.93
N ALA A 226 -18.66 6.46 12.83
CA ALA A 226 -17.22 6.73 12.87
C ALA A 226 -16.91 8.08 13.55
N LEU A 227 -17.70 9.13 13.30
CA LEU A 227 -17.58 10.40 14.02
C LEU A 227 -17.89 10.23 15.51
N ALA A 228 -18.98 9.56 15.88
CA ALA A 228 -19.31 9.30 17.28
C ALA A 228 -18.18 8.60 18.03
N VAL A 229 -17.61 7.54 17.44
CA VAL A 229 -16.62 6.69 18.09
C VAL A 229 -15.23 7.34 18.04
N ARG A 230 -14.73 7.70 16.85
CA ARG A 230 -13.34 8.19 16.67
C ARG A 230 -13.14 9.60 17.19
N ARG A 231 -14.11 10.50 16.96
CA ARG A 231 -13.98 11.91 17.36
C ARG A 231 -14.46 12.14 18.78
N ASN A 232 -15.63 11.62 19.14
CA ASN A 232 -16.23 11.90 20.45
C ASN A 232 -15.89 10.84 21.51
N GLY A 233 -15.20 9.76 21.15
CA GLY A 233 -14.81 8.69 22.07
C GLY A 233 -15.99 7.85 22.59
N TRP A 234 -17.13 7.86 21.88
CA TRP A 234 -18.32 7.12 22.32
C TRP A 234 -18.15 5.61 22.09
N ALA A 235 -18.69 4.80 22.99
CA ALA A 235 -18.77 3.36 22.78
C ALA A 235 -19.82 3.03 21.71
N GLN A 236 -19.47 2.17 20.74
CA GLN A 236 -20.44 1.65 19.78
C GLN A 236 -21.47 0.75 20.47
N ARG A 237 -22.74 1.17 20.51
CA ARG A 237 -23.83 0.45 21.22
C ARG A 237 -24.62 -0.51 20.34
N ILE A 238 -24.41 -0.45 19.03
CA ILE A 238 -25.07 -1.31 18.03
C ILE A 238 -24.05 -2.31 17.50
N GLU A 239 -24.36 -3.59 17.67
CA GLU A 239 -23.67 -4.72 17.06
C GLU A 239 -24.41 -5.07 15.76
N SER A 240 -23.76 -4.90 14.62
CA SER A 240 -24.35 -5.14 13.31
C SER A 240 -23.27 -5.28 12.25
N ASP A 241 -23.47 -6.19 11.30
CA ASP A 241 -22.60 -6.37 10.14
C ASP A 241 -22.58 -5.15 9.20
N TYR A 242 -23.51 -4.20 9.37
CA TYR A 242 -23.44 -2.89 8.72
C TYR A 242 -22.40 -1.96 9.33
N LEU A 243 -21.96 -2.20 10.57
CA LEU A 243 -21.10 -1.31 11.35
C LEU A 243 -19.83 -2.03 11.84
N PRO A 244 -19.00 -2.59 10.93
CA PRO A 244 -17.77 -3.26 11.29
C PRO A 244 -16.79 -2.32 11.97
N ARG A 245 -16.09 -2.83 12.99
CA ARG A 245 -15.20 -2.01 13.85
C ARG A 245 -14.06 -1.38 13.08
N ARG A 246 -13.59 -2.04 12.02
CA ARG A 246 -12.57 -1.48 11.12
C ARG A 246 -13.01 -0.12 10.54
N LEU A 247 -14.29 0.02 10.18
CA LEU A 247 -14.85 1.21 9.56
C LEU A 247 -15.37 2.26 10.57
N THR A 248 -15.74 1.85 11.78
CA THR A 248 -16.31 2.77 12.79
C THR A 248 -15.34 3.18 13.89
N GLY A 249 -14.51 2.26 14.39
CA GLY A 249 -13.65 2.51 15.56
C GLY A 249 -12.28 3.11 15.25
N GLY A 250 -11.79 2.90 14.02
CA GLY A 250 -10.41 3.25 13.65
C GLY A 250 -9.43 2.18 14.16
N ALA A 251 -8.64 1.63 13.23
CA ALA A 251 -7.51 0.71 13.43
C ALA A 251 -7.59 -0.21 14.67
N THR A 252 -8.51 -1.17 14.70
CA THR A 252 -8.22 -2.43 15.39
C THR A 252 -7.29 -3.28 14.52
N ARG A 253 -6.05 -2.81 14.28
CA ARG A 253 -4.92 -3.72 14.49
C ARG A 253 -4.74 -3.74 16.00
N THR A 254 -5.60 -4.48 16.68
CA THR A 254 -5.47 -4.77 18.11
C THR A 254 -4.14 -5.49 18.29
N GLY A 255 -3.10 -4.72 18.59
CA GLY A 255 -1.75 -5.21 18.84
C GLY A 255 -1.03 -5.77 17.60
N PRO A 256 0.27 -6.07 17.73
CA PRO A 256 0.92 -6.97 16.79
C PRO A 256 0.09 -8.24 16.74
N ALA A 257 -0.23 -8.73 15.55
CA ALA A 257 -0.87 -10.04 15.41
C ALA A 257 0.07 -11.06 16.05
N VAL A 258 -0.26 -11.55 17.24
CA VAL A 258 0.55 -12.55 17.95
C VAL A 258 0.29 -13.87 17.26
N GLY A 259 1.10 -14.20 16.26
CA GLY A 259 1.01 -15.42 15.49
C GLY A 259 1.88 -15.38 14.23
N PRO A 260 2.17 -16.54 13.62
CA PRO A 260 2.92 -16.59 12.38
C PRO A 260 2.16 -15.86 11.27
N VAL A 261 2.86 -15.03 10.50
CA VAL A 261 2.31 -14.44 9.28
C VAL A 261 2.50 -15.46 8.15
N GLU A 262 1.42 -16.11 7.75
CA GLU A 262 1.43 -17.04 6.63
C GLU A 262 1.33 -16.30 5.30
N ARG A 263 2.15 -16.73 4.35
CA ARG A 263 2.04 -16.28 2.96
C ARG A 263 0.85 -16.95 2.27
N PRO A 264 -0.08 -16.19 1.66
CA PRO A 264 -1.17 -16.76 0.87
C PRO A 264 -0.64 -17.65 -0.27
N PRO A 265 -1.44 -18.62 -0.75
CA PRO A 265 -1.08 -19.41 -1.92
C PRO A 265 -0.91 -18.47 -3.13
N PHE A 266 0.15 -18.70 -3.90
CA PHE A 266 0.35 -17.99 -5.16
C PHE A 266 -0.56 -18.60 -6.23
N PRO A 267 -1.37 -17.81 -6.94
CA PRO A 267 -2.45 -18.32 -7.79
C PRO A 267 -1.96 -19.01 -9.07
N ASP A 268 -0.76 -18.68 -9.53
CA ASP A 268 -0.20 -19.18 -10.79
C ASP A 268 0.68 -20.43 -10.62
N ASP A 269 0.63 -21.32 -11.62
CA ASP A 269 1.64 -22.37 -11.79
C ASP A 269 2.97 -21.75 -12.26
N VAL A 270 3.88 -21.61 -11.29
CA VAL A 270 5.21 -21.01 -11.49
C VAL A 270 6.18 -21.87 -12.30
N SER A 271 5.87 -23.15 -12.54
CA SER A 271 6.81 -24.13 -13.11
C SER A 271 7.30 -23.71 -14.50
N LYS A 272 6.38 -23.29 -15.38
CA LYS A 272 6.73 -22.84 -16.75
C LYS A 272 7.57 -21.56 -16.73
N GLN A 273 7.26 -20.63 -15.81
CA GLN A 273 8.02 -19.40 -15.67
C GLN A 273 9.45 -19.69 -15.20
N LEU A 274 9.60 -20.57 -14.21
CA LEU A 274 10.89 -21.03 -13.72
C LEU A 274 11.73 -21.73 -14.80
N ASP A 275 11.13 -22.60 -15.61
CA ASP A 275 11.83 -23.27 -16.72
C ASP A 275 12.39 -22.27 -17.75
N VAL A 276 11.68 -21.18 -18.01
CA VAL A 276 12.15 -20.10 -18.90
C VAL A 276 13.32 -19.35 -18.25
N ILE A 277 13.18 -18.98 -16.97
CA ILE A 277 14.20 -18.23 -16.23
C ILE A 277 15.49 -19.06 -16.07
N ASP A 278 15.38 -20.33 -15.71
CA ASP A 278 16.52 -21.24 -15.54
C ASP A 278 17.30 -21.42 -16.84
N ARG A 279 16.60 -21.68 -17.96
CA ARG A 279 17.24 -21.82 -19.28
C ARG A 279 17.89 -20.52 -19.75
N GLY A 280 17.30 -19.38 -19.41
CA GLY A 280 17.83 -18.06 -19.79
C GLY A 280 19.04 -17.63 -18.96
N THR A 281 19.12 -18.03 -17.69
CA THR A 281 20.09 -17.52 -16.71
C THR A 281 21.54 -17.57 -17.20
N PRO A 282 22.08 -18.69 -17.71
CA PRO A 282 23.47 -18.72 -18.18
C PRO A 282 23.77 -17.70 -19.29
N SER A 283 22.86 -17.52 -20.24
CA SER A 283 23.01 -16.58 -21.36
C SER A 283 22.95 -15.12 -20.90
N MET A 284 22.07 -14.83 -19.93
CA MET A 284 21.93 -13.49 -19.37
C MET A 284 23.17 -13.10 -18.55
N ILE A 285 23.71 -14.04 -17.74
CA ILE A 285 24.98 -13.84 -17.03
C ILE A 285 26.15 -13.65 -18.02
N GLU A 286 26.26 -14.45 -19.09
CA GLU A 286 27.34 -14.27 -20.07
C GLU A 286 27.24 -12.91 -20.78
N THR A 287 26.06 -12.30 -20.86
CA THR A 287 25.87 -11.02 -21.53
C THR A 287 26.64 -9.87 -20.87
N VAL A 288 26.82 -9.88 -19.55
CA VAL A 288 27.61 -8.84 -18.84
C VAL A 288 29.09 -8.89 -19.20
N TRP A 289 29.57 -10.05 -19.67
CA TRP A 289 30.96 -10.30 -20.02
C TRP A 289 31.27 -10.07 -21.51
N LYS A 290 30.25 -9.81 -22.35
CA LYS A 290 30.44 -9.63 -23.79
C LYS A 290 31.26 -8.37 -24.08
N PRO A 291 32.37 -8.45 -24.85
CA PRO A 291 33.19 -7.27 -25.18
C PRO A 291 32.43 -6.16 -25.92
N ALA A 292 31.37 -6.53 -26.65
CA ALA A 292 30.50 -5.62 -27.39
C ALA A 292 29.51 -4.85 -26.48
N LEU A 293 29.34 -5.24 -25.23
CA LEU A 293 28.51 -4.51 -24.28
C LEU A 293 29.18 -3.17 -23.97
N LYS A 294 28.48 -2.08 -24.28
CA LYS A 294 28.94 -0.72 -24.03
C LYS A 294 28.92 -0.42 -22.53
N ALA A 295 29.90 0.35 -22.05
CA ALA A 295 30.02 0.69 -20.63
C ALA A 295 28.76 1.40 -20.09
N GLU A 296 28.12 2.24 -20.89
CA GLU A 296 26.89 2.95 -20.52
C GLU A 296 25.67 2.03 -20.36
N ARG A 297 25.71 0.82 -20.95
CA ARG A 297 24.65 -0.20 -20.85
C ARG A 297 24.94 -1.25 -19.79
N LEU A 298 26.15 -1.27 -19.24
CA LEU A 298 26.57 -2.26 -18.24
C LEU A 298 25.77 -2.15 -16.94
N PRO A 299 25.52 -0.95 -16.35
CA PRO A 299 24.67 -0.81 -15.16
C PRO A 299 23.28 -1.42 -15.35
N LEU A 300 22.61 -1.11 -16.46
CA LEU A 300 21.28 -1.65 -16.79
C LEU A 300 21.33 -3.17 -16.94
N ALA A 301 22.34 -3.71 -17.62
CA ALA A 301 22.49 -5.16 -17.78
C ALA A 301 22.67 -5.86 -16.43
N LEU A 302 23.47 -5.30 -15.51
CA LEU A 302 23.67 -5.84 -14.16
C LEU A 302 22.36 -5.81 -13.36
N THR A 303 21.65 -4.69 -13.35
CA THR A 303 20.36 -4.55 -12.63
C THR A 303 19.29 -5.50 -13.17
N MET A 304 19.15 -5.62 -14.49
CA MET A 304 18.18 -6.53 -15.12
C MET A 304 18.48 -8.00 -14.78
N ASN A 305 19.76 -8.39 -14.84
CA ASN A 305 20.19 -9.72 -14.43
C ASN A 305 19.88 -9.99 -12.96
N ALA A 306 20.16 -9.03 -12.07
CA ALA A 306 19.87 -9.17 -10.65
C ALA A 306 18.36 -9.34 -10.41
N ARG A 307 17.51 -8.53 -11.06
CA ARG A 307 16.04 -8.63 -10.97
C ARG A 307 15.55 -10.01 -11.39
N ASN A 308 16.10 -10.59 -12.46
CA ASN A 308 15.74 -11.95 -12.88
C ASN A 308 16.11 -13.00 -11.83
N GLN A 309 17.22 -12.84 -11.11
CA GLN A 309 17.60 -13.76 -10.03
C GLN A 309 16.71 -13.58 -8.78
N LEU A 310 16.31 -12.35 -8.44
CA LEU A 310 15.32 -12.10 -7.39
C LEU A 310 13.97 -12.75 -7.72
N GLN A 311 13.51 -12.62 -8.96
CA GLN A 311 12.30 -13.29 -9.44
C GLN A 311 12.44 -14.82 -9.41
N ARG A 312 13.60 -15.35 -9.81
CA ARG A 312 13.93 -16.78 -9.71
C ARG A 312 13.79 -17.27 -8.26
N PHE A 313 14.33 -16.54 -7.29
CA PHE A 313 14.20 -16.88 -5.88
C PHE A 313 12.74 -16.84 -5.40
N ARG A 314 12.03 -15.74 -5.68
CA ARG A 314 10.61 -15.56 -5.34
C ARG A 314 9.76 -16.72 -5.83
N LEU A 315 9.82 -17.03 -7.12
CA LEU A 315 9.03 -18.12 -7.71
C LEU A 315 9.42 -19.50 -7.15
N ARG A 316 10.71 -19.77 -6.91
CA ARG A 316 11.15 -21.02 -6.27
C ARG A 316 10.62 -21.19 -4.86
N SER A 317 10.51 -20.10 -4.10
CA SER A 317 9.99 -20.15 -2.74
C SER A 317 8.52 -20.61 -2.70
N VAL A 318 7.77 -20.56 -3.81
CA VAL A 318 6.43 -21.17 -3.90
C VAL A 318 6.51 -22.70 -3.85
N LEU A 319 7.48 -23.28 -4.56
CA LEU A 319 7.68 -24.74 -4.63
C LEU A 319 8.39 -25.29 -3.39
N ASP A 320 9.25 -24.49 -2.77
CA ASP A 320 9.99 -24.83 -1.56
C ASP A 320 10.05 -23.63 -0.60
N PRO A 321 8.99 -23.41 0.20
CA PRO A 321 8.87 -22.29 1.14
C PRO A 321 9.94 -22.25 2.24
N GLU A 322 10.62 -23.37 2.46
CA GLU A 322 11.60 -23.55 3.53
C GLU A 322 13.02 -23.20 3.09
N GLY A 323 13.25 -23.03 1.78
CA GLY A 323 14.52 -22.58 1.23
C GLY A 323 15.61 -23.65 1.15
N ARG A 324 15.23 -24.93 1.07
CA ARG A 324 16.15 -26.08 1.02
C ARG A 324 16.72 -26.36 -0.38
N ASP A 325 16.07 -25.91 -1.45
CA ASP A 325 16.55 -26.02 -2.83
C ASP A 325 17.84 -25.19 -2.99
N PRO A 326 19.00 -25.80 -3.31
CA PRO A 326 20.27 -25.08 -3.45
C PRO A 326 20.22 -23.98 -4.52
N ARG A 327 19.32 -24.08 -5.51
CA ARG A 327 19.12 -23.07 -6.55
C ARG A 327 18.53 -21.76 -6.00
N GLN A 328 17.88 -21.80 -4.84
CA GLN A 328 17.45 -20.58 -4.14
C GLN A 328 18.65 -19.81 -3.60
N ARG A 329 19.62 -20.49 -2.96
CA ARG A 329 20.88 -19.87 -2.52
C ARG A 329 21.71 -19.37 -3.70
N GLU A 330 21.79 -20.16 -4.78
CA GLU A 330 22.45 -19.73 -6.02
C GLU A 330 21.85 -18.42 -6.58
N ALA A 331 20.52 -18.32 -6.61
CA ALA A 331 19.84 -17.11 -7.09
C ALA A 331 20.15 -15.89 -6.20
N LEU A 332 20.11 -16.04 -4.86
CA LEU A 332 20.48 -14.98 -3.92
C LEU A 332 21.94 -14.54 -4.08
N GLU A 333 22.87 -15.50 -4.21
CA GLU A 333 24.29 -15.22 -4.39
C GLU A 333 24.57 -14.49 -5.72
N LEU A 334 23.98 -14.96 -6.82
CA LEU A 334 24.09 -14.27 -8.11
C LEU A 334 23.51 -12.86 -8.05
N ALA A 335 22.33 -12.68 -7.45
CA ALA A 335 21.72 -11.36 -7.28
C ALA A 335 22.63 -10.42 -6.46
N SER A 336 23.21 -10.94 -5.36
CA SER A 336 24.12 -10.19 -4.49
C SER A 336 25.39 -9.78 -5.25
N GLN A 337 25.98 -10.69 -6.02
CA GLN A 337 27.14 -10.42 -6.87
C GLN A 337 26.86 -9.38 -7.95
N LEU A 338 25.73 -9.49 -8.66
CA LEU A 338 25.34 -8.58 -9.73
C LEU A 338 25.06 -7.15 -9.22
N THR A 339 24.37 -7.04 -8.08
CA THR A 339 24.08 -5.74 -7.47
C THR A 339 25.32 -5.11 -6.85
N ALA A 340 26.22 -5.88 -6.25
CA ALA A 340 27.53 -5.38 -5.80
C ALA A 340 28.40 -4.94 -6.98
N ALA A 341 28.42 -5.72 -8.07
CA ALA A 341 29.16 -5.37 -9.29
C ALA A 341 28.67 -4.05 -9.90
N LEU A 342 27.37 -3.74 -9.84
CA LEU A 342 26.85 -2.43 -10.26
C LEU A 342 27.56 -1.29 -9.53
N PHE A 343 27.62 -1.33 -8.19
CA PHE A 343 28.28 -0.28 -7.41
C PHE A 343 29.80 -0.29 -7.59
N ALA A 344 30.41 -1.46 -7.77
CA ALA A 344 31.83 -1.56 -8.06
C ALA A 344 32.20 -0.87 -9.38
N VAL A 345 31.45 -1.12 -10.46
CA VAL A 345 31.77 -0.53 -11.78
C VAL A 345 31.47 0.96 -11.86
N THR A 346 30.48 1.47 -11.11
CA THR A 346 30.15 2.90 -11.10
C THR A 346 31.03 3.71 -10.14
N ALA A 347 31.57 3.09 -9.09
CA ALA A 347 32.52 3.72 -8.16
C ALA A 347 33.99 3.55 -8.57
N ALA A 348 34.27 2.76 -9.63
CA ALA A 348 35.62 2.49 -10.09
C ALA A 348 36.35 3.78 -10.51
N THR A 349 37.55 3.99 -9.95
CA THR A 349 38.44 5.10 -10.31
C THR A 349 39.39 4.75 -11.46
N GLU A 350 39.57 3.45 -11.73
CA GLU A 350 40.37 2.92 -12.84
C GLU A 350 39.48 2.52 -14.02
N ASP A 351 40.06 2.30 -15.20
CA ASP A 351 39.32 1.90 -16.41
C ASP A 351 38.58 0.55 -16.26
N THR A 352 39.02 -0.30 -15.33
CA THR A 352 38.40 -1.59 -15.04
C THR A 352 38.40 -1.90 -13.56
N VAL A 353 37.42 -2.67 -13.10
CA VAL A 353 37.34 -3.21 -11.74
C VAL A 353 37.14 -4.73 -11.79
N ARG A 354 37.83 -5.47 -10.91
CA ARG A 354 37.65 -6.93 -10.81
C ARG A 354 36.36 -7.22 -10.04
N VAL A 355 35.50 -8.05 -10.62
CA VAL A 355 34.28 -8.53 -9.96
C VAL A 355 34.13 -10.04 -10.10
N ALA A 356 33.40 -10.66 -9.18
CA ALA A 356 33.04 -12.08 -9.22
C ALA A 356 31.52 -12.22 -9.50
N ILE A 357 31.15 -12.83 -10.62
CA ILE A 357 29.75 -13.10 -10.99
C ILE A 357 29.65 -14.53 -11.50
N GLY A 358 28.82 -15.36 -10.87
CA GLY A 358 28.52 -16.73 -11.31
C GLY A 358 29.75 -17.63 -11.41
N GLY A 359 30.67 -17.51 -10.46
CA GLY A 359 31.93 -18.27 -10.43
C GLY A 359 33.03 -17.73 -11.35
N ARG A 360 32.76 -16.72 -12.19
CA ARG A 360 33.77 -16.04 -13.00
C ARG A 360 34.28 -14.79 -12.28
N THR A 361 35.58 -14.73 -12.02
CA THR A 361 36.26 -13.54 -11.48
C THR A 361 37.13 -12.91 -12.55
N ALA A 362 36.72 -11.76 -13.08
CA ALA A 362 37.41 -11.08 -14.19
C ALA A 362 37.18 -9.55 -14.13
N PRO A 363 38.03 -8.75 -14.79
CA PRO A 363 37.82 -7.31 -14.88
C PRO A 363 36.60 -6.98 -15.75
N LEU A 364 35.74 -6.09 -15.25
CA LEU A 364 34.73 -5.37 -16.01
C LEU A 364 35.17 -3.93 -16.23
N LYS A 365 34.70 -3.31 -17.31
CA LYS A 365 34.93 -1.88 -17.56
C LYS A 365 34.26 -1.04 -16.47
N ALA A 366 34.92 0.02 -16.04
CA ALA A 366 34.24 1.08 -15.31
C ALA A 366 33.08 1.63 -16.16
N ALA A 367 32.00 2.01 -15.49
CA ALA A 367 30.79 2.50 -16.11
C ALA A 367 30.42 3.85 -15.51
N PRO A 368 29.79 4.76 -16.29
CA PRO A 368 29.30 6.01 -15.73
C PRO A 368 28.22 5.73 -14.69
N MET A 369 28.08 6.66 -13.74
CA MET A 369 26.93 6.69 -12.84
C MET A 369 25.64 6.88 -13.68
N THR A 370 24.63 6.03 -13.45
CA THR A 370 23.35 6.04 -14.20
C THR A 370 22.17 5.97 -13.25
N SER A 371 20.95 6.19 -13.76
CA SER A 371 19.70 6.08 -13.02
C SER A 371 19.44 4.69 -12.40
N GLU A 372 20.26 3.68 -12.70
CA GLU A 372 20.20 2.37 -12.07
C GLU A 372 20.76 2.37 -10.63
N ALA A 373 21.73 3.25 -10.34
CA ALA A 373 22.39 3.35 -9.04
C ALA A 373 21.62 4.29 -8.10
N THR A 374 20.45 3.84 -7.66
CA THR A 374 19.57 4.60 -6.75
C THR A 374 19.70 4.14 -5.30
N SER A 375 19.12 4.89 -4.36
CA SER A 375 19.02 4.44 -2.96
C SER A 375 18.18 3.16 -2.81
N PHE A 376 17.21 2.92 -3.70
CA PHE A 376 16.44 1.67 -3.70
C PHE A 376 17.32 0.48 -4.10
N THR A 377 18.13 0.64 -5.16
CA THR A 377 19.06 -0.39 -5.62
C THR A 377 20.14 -0.67 -4.57
N TRP A 378 20.64 0.38 -3.88
CA TRP A 378 21.57 0.21 -2.76
C TRP A 378 20.94 -0.57 -1.61
N ASN A 379 19.69 -0.22 -1.20
CA ASN A 379 18.97 -0.93 -0.14
C ASN A 379 18.80 -2.42 -0.50
N THR A 380 18.49 -2.71 -1.76
CA THR A 380 18.37 -4.10 -2.26
C THR A 380 19.73 -4.82 -2.24
N ALA A 381 20.80 -4.17 -2.69
CA ALA A 381 22.15 -4.74 -2.67
C ALA A 381 22.63 -5.04 -1.25
N MET A 382 22.39 -4.12 -0.30
CA MET A 382 22.73 -4.29 1.10
C MET A 382 21.90 -5.41 1.73
N ALA A 383 20.60 -5.47 1.44
CA ALA A 383 19.75 -6.57 1.88
C ALA A 383 20.31 -7.92 1.40
N LEU A 384 20.69 -8.04 0.14
CA LEU A 384 21.29 -9.26 -0.41
C LEU A 384 22.64 -9.60 0.22
N ALA A 385 23.49 -8.62 0.52
CA ALA A 385 24.74 -8.85 1.24
C ALA A 385 24.49 -9.39 2.66
N LEU A 386 23.48 -8.87 3.36
CA LEU A 386 23.06 -9.38 4.68
C LEU A 386 22.43 -10.77 4.60
N ILE A 387 21.64 -11.07 3.58
CA ILE A 387 21.04 -12.41 3.37
C ILE A 387 22.15 -13.44 3.10
N THR A 388 23.07 -13.12 2.19
CA THR A 388 24.16 -14.02 1.80
C THR A 388 25.30 -14.07 2.82
N GLY A 389 25.33 -13.15 3.79
CA GLY A 389 26.40 -13.06 4.80
C GLY A 389 27.75 -12.62 4.25
N SER A 390 27.78 -11.92 3.10
CA SER A 390 29.04 -11.52 2.45
C SER A 390 29.57 -10.21 3.01
N GLU A 391 30.62 -10.30 3.83
CA GLU A 391 31.31 -9.15 4.40
C GLU A 391 31.98 -8.27 3.33
N GLU A 392 32.63 -8.88 2.33
CA GLU A 392 33.28 -8.14 1.23
C GLU A 392 32.28 -7.23 0.50
N ARG A 393 31.09 -7.74 0.16
CA ARG A 393 30.06 -6.96 -0.53
C ARG A 393 29.42 -5.93 0.39
N ARG A 394 29.22 -6.27 1.67
CA ARG A 394 28.76 -5.31 2.68
C ARG A 394 29.72 -4.12 2.78
N ASP A 395 31.01 -4.38 2.91
CA ASP A 395 32.03 -3.35 3.09
C ASP A 395 32.18 -2.47 1.84
N LEU A 396 32.10 -3.06 0.64
CA LEU A 396 32.00 -2.32 -0.62
C LEU A 396 30.81 -1.35 -0.58
N LEU A 397 29.62 -1.83 -0.21
CA LEU A 397 28.40 -1.02 -0.19
C LEU A 397 28.42 0.08 0.88
N LEU A 398 29.07 -0.16 2.03
CA LEU A 398 29.23 0.86 3.08
C LEU A 398 30.13 2.03 2.62
N SER A 399 31.03 1.78 1.67
CA SER A 399 31.88 2.83 1.08
C SER A 399 31.12 3.79 0.17
N VAL A 400 29.96 3.39 -0.36
CA VAL A 400 29.08 4.24 -1.18
C VAL A 400 28.36 5.25 -0.28
N HIS A 401 28.61 6.55 -0.46
CA HIS A 401 27.88 7.58 0.27
C HIS A 401 26.47 7.78 -0.33
N PRO A 402 25.42 8.02 0.50
CA PRO A 402 24.08 8.26 -0.01
C PRO A 402 23.99 9.39 -1.04
N ASP A 403 24.83 10.42 -0.91
CA ASP A 403 24.85 11.59 -1.80
C ASP A 403 25.57 11.35 -3.13
N ASP A 404 26.27 10.23 -3.28
CA ASP A 404 26.99 9.87 -4.52
C ASP A 404 26.09 9.13 -5.52
N LEU A 405 24.84 8.88 -5.15
CA LEU A 405 23.87 8.13 -5.96
C LEU A 405 23.24 9.01 -7.04
N ALA A 406 22.93 8.42 -8.19
CA ALA A 406 22.38 9.14 -9.34
C ALA A 406 21.00 9.75 -9.09
N ALA A 407 20.20 9.10 -8.24
CA ALA A 407 18.86 9.52 -7.89
C ALA A 407 18.39 8.88 -6.58
N HIS A 408 17.45 9.56 -5.93
CA HIS A 408 16.67 9.00 -4.83
C HIS A 408 15.27 8.67 -5.34
N MET A 409 14.91 7.38 -5.38
CA MET A 409 13.56 6.95 -5.79
C MET A 409 12.46 7.62 -4.97
N SER A 410 12.72 7.87 -3.68
CA SER A 410 11.85 8.63 -2.79
C SER A 410 12.65 9.10 -1.56
N PRO A 411 12.16 10.14 -0.84
CA PRO A 411 12.74 10.56 0.44
C PRO A 411 12.82 9.43 1.47
N VAL A 412 11.83 8.53 1.50
CA VAL A 412 11.76 7.40 2.44
C VAL A 412 12.92 6.43 2.23
N HIS A 413 13.18 6.04 0.98
CA HIS A 413 14.26 5.11 0.66
C HIS A 413 15.64 5.69 0.94
N ARG A 414 15.81 7.02 0.80
CA ARG A 414 17.02 7.72 1.20
C ARG A 414 17.19 7.74 2.72
N ALA A 415 16.14 8.07 3.47
CA ALA A 415 16.18 8.07 4.93
C ALA A 415 16.51 6.66 5.49
N TYR A 416 15.89 5.63 4.93
CA TYR A 416 16.19 4.24 5.27
C TYR A 416 17.65 3.85 4.95
N HIS A 417 18.16 4.23 3.78
CA HIS A 417 19.58 4.03 3.43
C HIS A 417 20.49 4.65 4.48
N VAL A 418 20.29 5.94 4.82
CA VAL A 418 21.09 6.63 5.83
C VAL A 418 21.06 5.88 7.16
N ALA A 419 19.87 5.52 7.65
CA ALA A 419 19.70 4.79 8.90
C ALA A 419 20.44 3.44 8.91
N LEU A 420 20.24 2.62 7.85
CA LEU A 420 20.83 1.29 7.75
C LEU A 420 22.35 1.36 7.65
N ARG A 421 22.89 2.27 6.83
CA ARG A 421 24.34 2.48 6.70
C ARG A 421 24.96 2.93 8.03
N THR A 422 24.34 3.88 8.73
CA THR A 422 24.85 4.35 10.03
C THR A 422 24.84 3.23 11.07
N TYR A 423 23.78 2.42 11.11
CA TYR A 423 23.68 1.27 12.01
C TYR A 423 24.77 0.24 11.72
N LEU A 424 24.91 -0.20 10.47
CA LEU A 424 25.90 -1.21 10.08
C LEU A 424 27.35 -0.73 10.21
N SER A 425 27.57 0.60 10.20
CA SER A 425 28.87 1.22 10.48
C SER A 425 29.14 1.41 11.98
N ALA A 426 28.29 0.86 12.87
CA ALA A 426 28.32 1.04 14.32
C ALA A 426 28.28 2.51 14.78
N GLY A 427 27.62 3.38 14.01
CA GLY A 427 27.39 4.78 14.33
C GLY A 427 26.06 5.05 15.06
N PRO A 428 25.82 6.28 15.53
CA PRO A 428 24.60 6.65 16.26
C PRO A 428 23.38 6.76 15.32
N ALA A 429 22.74 5.63 15.02
CA ALA A 429 21.67 5.54 14.02
C ALA A 429 20.27 5.97 14.51
N GLY A 430 20.06 6.18 15.81
CA GLY A 430 18.72 6.41 16.41
C GLY A 430 17.89 7.48 15.69
N ARG A 431 18.43 8.70 15.57
CA ARG A 431 17.73 9.80 14.87
C ARG A 431 17.44 9.51 13.39
N ALA A 432 18.34 8.80 12.72
CA ALA A 432 18.15 8.46 11.31
C ALA A 432 17.04 7.40 11.16
N ALA A 433 16.99 6.41 12.05
CA ALA A 433 15.93 5.41 12.11
C ALA A 433 14.56 6.05 12.43
N ASP A 434 14.51 6.94 13.43
CA ASP A 434 13.28 7.69 13.76
C ASP A 434 12.77 8.50 12.57
N THR A 435 13.67 9.15 11.84
CA THR A 435 13.32 9.91 10.63
C THR A 435 12.74 9.00 9.55
N ALA A 436 13.31 7.82 9.34
CA ALA A 436 12.79 6.85 8.37
C ALA A 436 11.41 6.34 8.77
N VAL A 437 11.18 6.03 10.05
CA VAL A 437 9.87 5.61 10.57
C VAL A 437 8.82 6.71 10.41
N ALA A 438 9.16 7.95 10.76
CA ALA A 438 8.25 9.09 10.64
C ALA A 438 7.83 9.32 9.18
N LEU A 439 8.78 9.25 8.24
CA LEU A 439 8.49 9.42 6.80
C LEU A 439 7.66 8.27 6.23
N VAL A 440 7.92 7.01 6.62
CA VAL A 440 7.05 5.88 6.22
C VAL A 440 5.62 6.15 6.69
N LYS A 441 5.45 6.54 7.96
CA LYS A 441 4.14 6.83 8.54
C LYS A 441 3.43 7.98 7.83
N GLU A 442 4.14 9.08 7.58
CA GLU A 442 3.59 10.26 6.90
C GLU A 442 3.04 9.88 5.51
N ILE A 443 3.82 9.13 4.73
CA ILE A 443 3.39 8.70 3.39
C ILE A 443 2.27 7.67 3.48
N SER A 444 2.34 6.68 4.38
CA SER A 444 1.27 5.69 4.51
C SER A 444 -0.06 6.30 4.98
N ASP A 445 0.01 7.34 5.83
CA ASP A 445 -1.18 8.07 6.27
C ASP A 445 -1.80 8.90 5.10
N ALA A 446 -1.00 9.29 4.11
CA ALA A 446 -1.46 10.01 2.91
C ALA A 446 -1.84 9.08 1.74
N ARG A 447 -1.19 7.92 1.64
CA ARG A 447 -1.39 6.88 0.63
C ARG A 447 -1.43 5.52 1.32
N PRO A 448 -2.61 5.02 1.71
CA PRO A 448 -2.74 3.75 2.43
C PRO A 448 -2.23 2.52 1.67
N ASP A 449 -2.09 2.62 0.34
CA ASP A 449 -1.47 1.60 -0.52
C ASP A 449 0.07 1.64 -0.52
N PHE A 450 0.70 2.64 0.08
CA PHE A 450 2.15 2.75 0.09
C PHE A 450 2.80 1.68 0.98
N LEU A 451 3.62 0.82 0.37
CA LEU A 451 4.52 -0.09 1.08
C LEU A 451 5.93 0.50 1.13
N GLY A 452 6.34 0.94 2.32
CA GLY A 452 7.69 1.48 2.56
C GLY A 452 8.72 0.39 2.89
N PRO A 453 10.02 0.74 2.93
CA PRO A 453 11.05 -0.15 3.47
C PRO A 453 10.80 -0.45 4.96
N PRO A 454 11.40 -1.52 5.52
CA PRO A 454 11.14 -1.97 6.90
C PRO A 454 11.84 -1.09 7.96
N ALA A 455 11.47 0.20 8.00
CA ALA A 455 12.04 1.20 8.90
C ALA A 455 11.75 0.90 10.37
N ALA A 456 10.55 0.39 10.69
CA ALA A 456 10.18 0.03 12.06
C ALA A 456 11.03 -1.13 12.62
N PRO A 457 11.19 -2.28 11.92
CA PRO A 457 12.16 -3.30 12.32
C PRO A 457 13.58 -2.76 12.49
N LEU A 458 14.07 -1.93 11.55
CA LEU A 458 15.41 -1.33 11.67
C LEU A 458 15.56 -0.46 12.93
N SER A 459 14.57 0.37 13.26
CA SER A 459 14.57 1.18 14.48
C SER A 459 14.70 0.30 15.74
N ARG A 460 14.01 -0.85 15.80
CA ARG A 460 14.12 -1.77 16.94
C ARG A 460 15.49 -2.46 17.04
N LEU A 461 16.13 -2.74 15.90
CA LEU A 461 17.53 -3.22 15.90
C LEU A 461 18.48 -2.16 16.46
N VAL A 462 18.31 -0.90 16.06
CA VAL A 462 19.11 0.22 16.57
C VAL A 462 18.96 0.40 18.08
N ASP A 463 17.76 0.18 18.61
CA ASP A 463 17.47 0.26 20.04
C ASP A 463 17.91 -0.97 20.85
N GLY A 464 18.30 -2.07 20.17
CA GLY A 464 18.56 -3.36 20.83
C GLY A 464 17.30 -4.02 21.40
N ASP A 465 16.11 -3.60 20.96
CA ASP A 465 14.81 -4.06 21.44
C ASP A 465 14.39 -5.35 20.73
N ARG A 466 14.79 -6.50 21.28
CA ARG A 466 14.51 -7.83 20.70
C ARG A 466 13.02 -8.12 20.57
N GLU A 467 12.22 -7.84 21.59
CA GLU A 467 10.79 -8.12 21.59
C GLU A 467 10.04 -7.19 20.62
N GLY A 468 10.38 -5.89 20.64
CA GLY A 468 9.83 -4.93 19.70
C GLY A 468 10.26 -5.22 18.26
N PHE A 469 11.46 -5.75 18.02
CA PHE A 469 11.91 -6.17 16.70
C PHE A 469 11.05 -7.32 16.15
N ALA A 470 10.79 -8.35 16.96
CA ALA A 470 9.94 -9.46 16.55
C ALA A 470 8.51 -8.99 16.22
N ALA A 471 7.93 -8.11 17.04
CA ALA A 471 6.63 -7.50 16.77
C ALA A 471 6.64 -6.67 15.47
N ALA A 472 7.67 -5.85 15.26
CA ALA A 472 7.80 -5.02 14.07
C ALA A 472 8.01 -5.85 12.80
N LEU A 473 8.70 -6.99 12.87
CA LEU A 473 8.83 -7.93 11.74
C LEU A 473 7.46 -8.51 11.36
N THR A 474 6.69 -8.98 12.33
CA THR A 474 5.32 -9.49 12.10
C THR A 474 4.42 -8.41 11.51
N ASP A 475 4.52 -7.17 12.00
CA ASP A 475 3.76 -6.05 11.45
C ASP A 475 4.15 -5.73 10.00
N ALA A 476 5.45 -5.72 9.68
CA ALA A 476 5.95 -5.49 8.33
C ALA A 476 5.50 -6.59 7.35
N LEU A 477 5.55 -7.86 7.77
CA LEU A 477 5.08 -8.97 6.94
C LEU A 477 3.56 -8.94 6.74
N ALA A 478 2.80 -8.57 7.76
CA ALA A 478 1.36 -8.40 7.62
C ALA A 478 1.02 -7.25 6.66
N ALA A 479 1.75 -6.12 6.73
CA ALA A 479 1.59 -5.02 5.79
C ALA A 479 1.97 -5.42 4.36
N HIS A 480 3.03 -6.21 4.19
CA HIS A 480 3.42 -6.76 2.89
C HIS A 480 2.34 -7.68 2.31
N ARG A 481 1.84 -8.64 3.10
CA ARG A 481 0.73 -9.52 2.71
C ARG A 481 -0.50 -8.72 2.31
N ASP A 482 -0.88 -7.75 3.12
CA ASP A 482 -2.06 -6.93 2.89
C ASP A 482 -1.92 -6.11 1.59
N HIS A 483 -0.75 -5.50 1.34
CA HIS A 483 -0.46 -4.74 0.11
C HIS A 483 -0.59 -5.58 -1.16
N TYR A 484 0.03 -6.76 -1.18
CA TYR A 484 -0.03 -7.67 -2.32
C TYR A 484 -1.33 -8.48 -2.39
N GLY A 485 -2.14 -8.48 -1.31
CA GLY A 485 -3.44 -9.12 -1.27
C GLY A 485 -4.54 -8.42 -2.07
N VAL A 486 -4.25 -7.31 -2.75
CA VAL A 486 -5.24 -6.46 -3.42
C VAL A 486 -5.19 -6.60 -4.94
N ALA A 487 -6.35 -6.76 -5.57
CA ALA A 487 -6.52 -6.74 -7.03
C ALA A 487 -5.45 -7.56 -7.79
N SER A 488 -4.87 -7.00 -8.87
CA SER A 488 -3.84 -7.65 -9.69
C SER A 488 -2.50 -7.82 -8.99
N ARG A 489 -2.26 -7.18 -7.83
CA ARG A 489 -1.01 -7.37 -7.07
C ARG A 489 -0.92 -8.77 -6.46
N ARG A 490 -2.02 -9.51 -6.37
CA ARG A 490 -2.04 -10.91 -5.88
C ARG A 490 -1.21 -11.85 -6.74
N ASP A 491 -1.08 -11.51 -8.03
CA ASP A 491 -0.36 -12.29 -9.02
C ASP A 491 1.09 -11.75 -9.20
N ASP A 492 1.45 -10.67 -8.50
CA ASP A 492 2.78 -10.07 -8.58
C ASP A 492 3.78 -10.91 -7.76
N PRO A 493 4.83 -11.49 -8.39
CA PRO A 493 5.86 -12.25 -7.68
C PRO A 493 6.57 -11.43 -6.60
N ASP A 494 6.53 -10.10 -6.66
CA ASP A 494 7.12 -9.23 -5.65
C ASP A 494 6.48 -9.41 -4.26
N GLY A 495 5.24 -9.89 -4.21
CA GLY A 495 4.54 -10.23 -2.97
C GLY A 495 4.93 -11.56 -2.32
N LEU A 496 5.84 -12.31 -2.94
CA LEU A 496 6.28 -13.60 -2.41
C LEU A 496 7.33 -13.48 -1.31
N ILE A 497 8.22 -12.49 -1.41
CA ILE A 497 9.34 -12.26 -0.49
C ILE A 497 9.62 -10.76 -0.40
N ASP A 498 9.62 -10.24 0.83
CA ASP A 498 10.21 -8.95 1.17
C ASP A 498 11.70 -9.12 1.52
N PHE A 499 12.58 -8.75 0.60
CA PHE A 499 14.03 -8.89 0.81
C PHE A 499 14.57 -7.98 1.92
N GLY A 500 13.94 -6.84 2.18
CA GLY A 500 14.36 -5.96 3.28
C GLY A 500 14.08 -6.61 4.63
N VAL A 501 12.87 -7.14 4.81
CA VAL A 501 12.48 -7.84 6.04
C VAL A 501 13.31 -9.11 6.23
N LEU A 502 13.50 -9.91 5.17
CA LEU A 502 14.33 -11.11 5.20
C LEU A 502 15.78 -10.80 5.58
N ALA A 503 16.36 -9.72 5.04
CA ALA A 503 17.72 -9.30 5.37
C ALA A 503 17.90 -8.93 6.85
N LEU A 504 16.95 -8.17 7.41
CA LEU A 504 17.00 -7.81 8.83
C LEU A 504 16.83 -9.05 9.73
N ALA A 505 15.99 -10.00 9.33
CA ALA A 505 15.84 -11.29 10.02
C ALA A 505 17.15 -12.11 9.98
N CYS A 506 17.78 -12.26 8.81
CA CYS A 506 19.08 -12.93 8.68
C CYS A 506 20.17 -12.25 9.52
N HIS A 507 20.25 -10.91 9.49
CA HIS A 507 21.19 -10.13 10.32
C HIS A 507 20.97 -10.36 11.81
N ALA A 508 19.72 -10.22 12.28
CA ALA A 508 19.38 -10.44 13.68
C ALA A 508 19.68 -11.87 14.14
N ARG A 509 19.42 -12.88 13.30
CA ARG A 509 19.71 -14.28 13.62
C ARG A 509 21.22 -14.55 13.68
N ARG A 510 21.94 -14.26 12.59
CA ARG A 510 23.35 -14.63 12.43
C ARG A 510 24.30 -13.77 13.27
N ASP A 511 24.09 -12.46 13.26
CA ASP A 511 25.07 -11.51 13.80
C ASP A 511 24.74 -11.10 15.25
N LEU A 512 23.47 -11.21 15.67
CA LEU A 512 23.03 -10.89 17.04
C LEU A 512 22.55 -12.12 17.84
N GLY A 513 22.36 -13.28 17.21
CA GLY A 513 21.88 -14.50 17.87
C GLY A 513 20.42 -14.44 18.32
N TRP A 514 19.62 -13.52 17.78
CA TRP A 514 18.22 -13.35 18.17
C TRP A 514 17.35 -14.46 17.58
N GLU A 515 16.28 -14.81 18.27
CA GLU A 515 15.23 -15.67 17.72
C GLU A 515 14.33 -14.86 16.81
N ILE A 516 13.99 -15.43 15.66
CA ILE A 516 13.14 -14.81 14.65
C ILE A 516 11.77 -15.46 14.70
N PRO A 517 10.67 -14.67 14.70
CA PRO A 517 9.33 -15.24 14.63
C PRO A 517 9.15 -16.08 13.37
N ALA A 518 8.46 -17.22 13.50
CA ALA A 518 8.14 -18.04 12.35
C ALA A 518 7.18 -17.29 11.41
N ALA A 519 7.54 -17.22 10.13
CA ALA A 519 6.67 -16.69 9.07
C ALA A 519 6.79 -17.57 7.82
N PRO A 520 6.11 -18.74 7.82
CA PRO A 520 6.22 -19.71 6.73
C PRO A 520 5.96 -19.08 5.36
N GLY A 521 6.85 -19.32 4.42
CA GLY A 521 6.80 -18.78 3.06
C GLY A 521 7.36 -17.37 2.90
N TYR A 522 7.32 -16.51 3.92
CA TYR A 522 7.96 -15.18 3.86
C TYR A 522 9.41 -15.20 4.35
N LEU A 523 9.71 -16.01 5.36
CA LEU A 523 11.03 -16.17 5.96
C LEU A 523 11.46 -17.64 5.87
N PRO A 524 12.06 -18.07 4.74
CA PRO A 524 12.49 -19.46 4.57
C PRO A 524 13.52 -19.86 5.64
N ALA A 525 13.20 -20.86 6.45
CA ALA A 525 13.99 -21.23 7.63
C ALA A 525 15.44 -21.55 7.28
N ALA A 526 15.69 -22.30 6.20
CA ALA A 526 17.06 -22.63 5.77
C ALA A 526 17.86 -21.40 5.29
N ILE A 527 17.20 -20.31 4.90
CA ILE A 527 17.88 -19.06 4.50
C ILE A 527 18.17 -18.18 5.72
N VAL A 528 17.24 -18.11 6.68
CA VAL A 528 17.41 -17.32 7.91
C VAL A 528 18.42 -17.96 8.85
N ASP A 529 18.38 -19.29 8.98
CA ASP A 529 19.26 -20.07 9.83
C ASP A 529 19.83 -21.27 9.05
N PRO A 530 20.89 -21.08 8.25
CA PRO A 530 21.48 -22.15 7.44
C PRO A 530 22.14 -23.25 8.27
N ASP A 531 22.54 -22.95 9.51
CA ASP A 531 23.25 -23.87 10.41
C ASP A 531 22.32 -24.53 11.44
N GLY A 532 21.10 -24.02 11.61
CA GLY A 532 20.04 -24.54 12.48
C GLY A 532 19.29 -25.72 11.88
N GLY A 533 19.99 -26.85 11.74
CA GLY A 533 19.42 -28.16 11.39
C GLY A 533 18.71 -28.86 12.54
#